data_AF-A0A7J3VID5-F1
#
_entry.id   AF-A0A7J3VID5-F1
#
_cell.length_a   1.000
_cell.length_b   1.000
_cell.length_c   1.000
_cell.angle_alpha   90.00
_cell.angle_beta   90.00
_cell.angle_gamma   90.00
#
_symmetry.space_group_name_H-M   'P 1'
#
loop_
_entity.id
_entity.type
_entity.pdbx_description
1 polymer ?
#
loop_
_entity_poly.entity_id
_entity_poly.type
_entity_poly.pdbx_seq_one_letter_code
_entity_poly.pdbx_strand_id
1 'polypeptide(L)'
;MNLRRLVVIVLVLGVVSIGAYLYLTTPRYTNEEYHAGDLLITDVYEITDTKLTIDGSILVKGEGKLIAKNSMLKFNQESNSQYRIEVGDWGSDESPELYLENTIIDTNGKWMYVSYAGATKVTIIDCDNGNIPWHSAGSNVDITLKNTDIGLTSSDNVTIRAENCKLFFEFVLKNCNGTYALPKGKVDELDFVFDMGREKLQIETKGCSFRDWGVTLDHHTNITYRDTEITIGMNAGTSPTVKTKYVEVSGLKAKTFSDFTVDYDTNHLRLIDTKVWSWYPQAFNGVTVDVSDADLADVQWNSNNSTVIVRDSKAYIAVAKENVTYRFIDSLIEGDVSARDNSTIYLENTNVRGKINVYGNGRVFIDGEPYTGS
;
A
#
# COMPACT_ATOMS: atom_id res chain seq x y z
N MET A 1 -57.29 9.31 15.03
CA MET A 1 -56.00 9.54 15.72
C MET A 1 -55.37 10.80 15.13
N ASN A 2 -55.01 11.79 15.94
CA ASN A 2 -54.57 13.11 15.45
C ASN A 2 -53.17 12.99 14.80
N LEU A 3 -52.97 13.58 13.61
CA LEU A 3 -51.76 13.43 12.77
C LEU A 3 -50.47 13.73 13.55
N ARG A 4 -50.52 14.68 14.48
CA ARG A 4 -49.39 15.02 15.38
C ARG A 4 -48.98 13.87 16.31
N ARG A 5 -49.92 13.05 16.79
CA ARG A 5 -49.61 11.89 17.65
C ARG A 5 -49.00 10.74 16.85
N LEU A 6 -49.41 10.56 15.59
CA LEU A 6 -48.83 9.55 14.69
C LEU A 6 -47.37 9.89 14.36
N VAL A 7 -47.07 11.16 14.05
CA VAL A 7 -45.71 11.62 13.75
C VAL A 7 -44.76 11.44 14.93
N VAL A 8 -45.21 11.73 16.16
CA VAL A 8 -44.41 11.52 17.37
C VAL A 8 -44.14 10.03 17.61
N ILE A 9 -45.12 9.16 17.40
CA ILE A 9 -44.93 7.71 17.57
C ILE A 9 -43.93 7.15 16.55
N VAL A 10 -44.00 7.58 15.28
CA VAL A 10 -43.07 7.15 14.23
C VAL A 10 -41.65 7.65 14.50
N LEU A 11 -41.47 8.89 14.96
CA LEU A 11 -40.15 9.43 15.34
C LEU A 11 -39.56 8.68 16.54
N VAL A 12 -40.36 8.41 17.57
CA VAL A 12 -39.90 7.65 18.75
C VAL A 12 -39.54 6.22 18.36
N LEU A 13 -40.35 5.54 17.54
CA LEU A 13 -40.02 4.20 17.05
C LEU A 13 -38.76 4.22 16.20
N GLY A 14 -38.58 5.21 15.32
CA GLY A 14 -37.35 5.38 14.53
C GLY A 14 -36.10 5.53 15.39
N VAL A 15 -36.13 6.41 16.39
CA VAL A 15 -35.01 6.62 17.33
C VAL A 15 -34.73 5.36 18.17
N VAL A 16 -35.77 4.67 18.64
CA VAL A 16 -35.61 3.42 19.42
C VAL A 16 -35.08 2.29 18.55
N SER A 17 -35.49 2.21 17.28
CA SER A 17 -35.04 1.17 16.35
C SER A 17 -33.59 1.39 15.93
N ILE A 18 -33.20 2.65 15.68
CA ILE A 18 -31.81 3.05 15.42
C ILE A 18 -30.96 2.82 16.67
N GLY A 19 -31.45 3.19 17.86
CA GLY A 19 -30.75 2.97 19.13
C GLY A 19 -30.58 1.49 19.45
N ALA A 20 -31.58 0.65 19.18
CA ALA A 20 -31.51 -0.80 19.37
C ALA A 20 -30.60 -1.45 18.33
N TYR A 21 -30.66 -1.00 17.07
CA TYR A 21 -29.74 -1.44 16.01
C TYR A 21 -28.30 -1.11 16.38
N LEU A 22 -28.00 0.15 16.75
CA LEU A 22 -26.67 0.56 17.23
C LEU A 22 -26.25 -0.23 18.47
N TYR A 23 -27.13 -0.43 19.47
CA TYR A 23 -26.80 -1.18 20.69
C TYR A 23 -26.54 -2.68 20.47
N LEU A 24 -27.06 -3.25 19.38
CA LEU A 24 -26.83 -4.62 18.95
C LEU A 24 -25.64 -4.76 18.00
N THR A 25 -25.29 -3.70 17.25
CA THR A 25 -24.16 -3.71 16.31
C THR A 25 -22.88 -3.12 16.89
N THR A 26 -22.93 -2.43 18.04
CA THR A 26 -21.72 -1.96 18.72
C THR A 26 -21.07 -3.16 19.43
N PRO A 27 -19.82 -3.52 19.11
CA PRO A 27 -19.10 -4.56 19.82
C PRO A 27 -19.08 -4.26 21.32
N ARG A 28 -19.44 -5.24 22.15
CA ARG A 28 -19.33 -5.11 23.61
C ARG A 28 -18.11 -5.87 24.08
N TYR A 29 -17.08 -5.12 24.39
CA TYR A 29 -15.91 -5.61 25.09
C TYR A 29 -16.23 -5.70 26.57
N THR A 30 -15.75 -6.77 27.22
CA THR A 30 -15.92 -6.96 28.66
C THR A 30 -14.91 -6.13 29.47
N ASN A 31 -13.76 -5.81 28.85
CA ASN A 31 -12.71 -5.01 29.44
C ASN A 31 -12.36 -3.80 28.56
N GLU A 32 -11.93 -2.71 29.18
CA GLU A 32 -11.25 -1.61 28.51
C GLU A 32 -9.87 -1.43 29.16
N GLU A 33 -8.84 -1.39 28.33
CA GLU A 33 -7.46 -1.20 28.75
C GLU A 33 -6.84 -0.01 28.03
N TYR A 34 -5.85 0.61 28.67
CA TYR A 34 -5.13 1.73 28.10
C TYR A 34 -3.62 1.51 28.25
N HIS A 35 -2.90 1.64 27.15
CA HIS A 35 -1.44 1.52 27.10
C HIS A 35 -0.83 2.84 26.60
N ALA A 36 0.00 3.47 27.45
CA ALA A 36 0.74 4.67 27.08
C ALA A 36 2.08 4.31 26.45
N GLY A 37 2.37 4.83 25.26
CA GLY A 37 3.61 4.54 24.55
C GLY A 37 3.61 3.18 23.86
N ASP A 38 4.76 2.83 23.28
CA ASP A 38 4.92 1.60 22.50
C ASP A 38 4.78 0.34 23.36
N LEU A 39 3.97 -0.60 22.90
CA LEU A 39 3.81 -1.92 23.49
C LEU A 39 4.80 -2.88 22.84
N LEU A 40 5.90 -3.19 23.54
CA LEU A 40 6.89 -4.19 23.12
C LEU A 40 6.51 -5.57 23.65
N ILE A 41 6.38 -6.52 22.73
CA ILE A 41 5.97 -7.91 22.99
C ILE A 41 7.14 -8.81 22.58
N THR A 42 7.82 -9.40 23.58
CA THR A 42 8.92 -10.37 23.39
C THR A 42 8.58 -11.78 23.88
N ASP A 43 7.37 -11.96 24.41
CA ASP A 43 6.78 -13.24 24.83
C ASP A 43 5.30 -13.24 24.37
N VAL A 44 4.46 -14.11 24.90
CA VAL A 44 3.04 -14.14 24.58
C VAL A 44 2.29 -12.99 25.27
N TYR A 45 1.57 -12.20 24.48
CA TYR A 45 0.63 -11.18 24.93
C TYR A 45 -0.76 -11.47 24.37
N GLU A 46 -1.71 -11.77 25.24
CA GLU A 46 -3.09 -12.13 24.87
C GLU A 46 -4.07 -11.02 25.24
N ILE A 47 -4.94 -10.66 24.29
CA ILE A 47 -6.00 -9.66 24.42
C ILE A 47 -7.30 -10.37 24.03
N THR A 48 -8.22 -10.58 24.97
CA THR A 48 -9.48 -11.29 24.70
C THR A 48 -10.66 -10.53 25.27
N ASP A 49 -11.69 -10.32 24.45
CA ASP A 49 -12.89 -9.57 24.81
C ASP A 49 -12.57 -8.17 25.39
N THR A 50 -11.51 -7.54 24.89
CA THR A 50 -10.95 -6.28 25.42
C THR A 50 -10.87 -5.22 24.33
N LYS A 51 -11.22 -3.98 24.68
CA LYS A 51 -10.83 -2.80 23.92
C LYS A 51 -9.53 -2.25 24.50
N LEU A 52 -8.42 -2.54 23.82
CA LEU A 52 -7.12 -1.99 24.15
C LEU A 52 -6.92 -0.67 23.38
N THR A 53 -6.86 0.43 24.12
CA THR A 53 -6.53 1.76 23.58
C THR A 53 -5.05 2.03 23.75
N ILE A 54 -4.36 2.43 22.68
CA ILE A 54 -2.91 2.56 22.63
C ILE A 54 -2.52 3.94 22.09
N ASP A 55 -1.65 4.62 22.84
CA ASP A 55 -1.00 5.87 22.46
C ASP A 55 0.46 5.57 22.06
N GLY A 56 0.64 4.68 21.09
CA GLY A 56 1.92 4.09 20.71
C GLY A 56 1.80 3.00 19.65
N SER A 57 2.94 2.46 19.23
CA SER A 57 3.03 1.33 18.30
C SER A 57 2.96 -0.01 19.04
N ILE A 58 2.56 -1.07 18.35
CA ILE A 58 2.73 -2.45 18.82
C ILE A 58 3.93 -3.04 18.11
N LEU A 59 4.91 -3.52 18.88
CA LEU A 59 6.15 -4.11 18.37
C LEU A 59 6.25 -5.55 18.88
N VAL A 60 6.10 -6.53 18.00
CA VAL A 60 6.26 -7.95 18.31
C VAL A 60 7.63 -8.40 17.79
N LYS A 61 8.54 -8.76 18.69
CA LYS A 61 9.97 -8.98 18.41
C LYS A 61 10.48 -10.28 19.03
N GLY A 62 11.60 -10.81 18.57
CA GLY A 62 12.08 -12.10 19.05
C GLY A 62 11.09 -13.21 18.72
N GLU A 63 10.87 -14.10 19.69
CA GLU A 63 9.82 -15.13 19.64
C GLU A 63 8.47 -14.63 20.20
N GLY A 64 8.28 -13.31 20.25
CA GLY A 64 7.07 -12.70 20.77
C GLY A 64 5.82 -13.10 19.99
N LYS A 65 4.68 -13.15 20.69
CA LYS A 65 3.40 -13.53 20.10
C LYS A 65 2.29 -12.61 20.56
N LEU A 66 1.64 -11.93 19.63
CA LEU A 66 0.41 -11.19 19.91
C LEU A 66 -0.81 -12.04 19.51
N ILE A 67 -1.72 -12.26 20.46
CA ILE A 67 -3.00 -12.92 20.23
C ILE A 67 -4.11 -11.94 20.61
N ALA A 68 -4.92 -11.49 19.64
CA ALA A 68 -6.11 -10.69 19.90
C ALA A 68 -7.37 -11.43 19.42
N LYS A 69 -8.35 -11.58 20.31
CA LYS A 69 -9.61 -12.28 20.06
C LYS A 69 -10.79 -11.46 20.51
N ASN A 70 -11.83 -11.34 19.67
CA ASN A 70 -13.06 -10.60 20.02
C ASN A 70 -12.77 -9.19 20.58
N SER A 71 -11.74 -8.53 20.05
CA SER A 71 -11.13 -7.37 20.69
C SER A 71 -11.10 -6.17 19.76
N MET A 72 -10.77 -5.01 20.30
CA MET A 72 -10.46 -3.81 19.53
C MET A 72 -9.06 -3.33 19.89
N LEU A 73 -8.22 -3.17 18.88
CA LEU A 73 -6.95 -2.47 18.98
C LEU A 73 -7.19 -1.05 18.49
N LYS A 74 -7.42 -0.13 19.43
CA LYS A 74 -7.69 1.27 19.13
C LYS A 74 -6.41 2.10 19.26
N PHE A 75 -5.96 2.66 18.16
CA PHE A 75 -4.82 3.58 18.12
C PHE A 75 -5.33 5.02 18.16
N ASN A 76 -4.98 5.77 19.21
CA ASN A 76 -5.31 7.20 19.30
C ASN A 76 -4.31 8.05 18.51
N GLN A 77 -4.07 7.69 17.25
CA GLN A 77 -3.25 8.52 16.39
C GLN A 77 -4.01 9.76 15.91
N GLU A 78 -3.28 10.87 15.86
CA GLU A 78 -3.75 12.18 15.42
C GLU A 78 -3.32 12.47 13.97
N SER A 79 -2.27 11.79 13.49
CA SER A 79 -1.76 11.88 12.12
C SER A 79 -1.56 10.51 11.47
N ASN A 80 -1.56 10.48 10.13
CA ASN A 80 -1.22 9.28 9.37
C ASN A 80 0.22 8.82 9.69
N SER A 81 0.42 7.51 9.76
CA SER A 81 1.71 6.85 10.01
C SER A 81 2.35 7.17 11.36
N GLN A 82 1.60 7.73 12.32
CA GLN A 82 2.13 8.06 13.64
C GLN A 82 2.52 6.81 14.42
N TYR A 83 1.63 5.81 14.40
CA TYR A 83 1.85 4.52 15.02
C TYR A 83 1.83 3.41 13.96
N ARG A 84 2.23 2.21 14.36
CA ARG A 84 2.23 1.02 13.52
C ARG A 84 2.09 -0.24 14.34
N ILE A 85 1.78 -1.33 13.66
CA ILE A 85 2.01 -2.68 14.16
C ILE A 85 3.20 -3.24 13.38
N GLU A 86 4.23 -3.69 14.08
CA GLU A 86 5.45 -4.24 13.49
C GLU A 86 5.71 -5.62 14.11
N VAL A 87 5.74 -6.65 13.28
CA VAL A 87 5.92 -8.06 13.68
C VAL A 87 7.16 -8.60 13.00
N GLY A 88 8.18 -8.88 13.82
CA GLY A 88 9.49 -9.33 13.39
C GLY A 88 10.38 -8.26 12.79
N ASP A 89 11.54 -8.70 12.31
CA ASP A 89 12.64 -7.87 11.81
C ASP A 89 13.15 -8.41 10.48
N TRP A 90 13.49 -7.50 9.57
CA TRP A 90 14.02 -7.86 8.24
C TRP A 90 15.33 -8.63 8.35
N GLY A 91 15.40 -9.81 7.72
CA GLY A 91 16.57 -10.67 7.75
C GLY A 91 16.81 -11.41 9.07
N SER A 92 15.85 -11.38 10.01
CA SER A 92 15.90 -12.18 11.23
C SER A 92 15.39 -13.61 10.97
N ASP A 93 16.02 -14.59 11.63
CA ASP A 93 15.57 -15.99 11.69
C ASP A 93 14.58 -16.23 12.85
N GLU A 94 14.29 -15.20 13.65
CA GLU A 94 13.28 -15.26 14.72
C GLU A 94 11.87 -15.40 14.14
N SER A 95 10.98 -16.05 14.90
CA SER A 95 9.65 -16.45 14.41
C SER A 95 8.48 -15.84 15.20
N PRO A 96 8.36 -14.50 15.26
CA PRO A 96 7.24 -13.89 15.97
C PRO A 96 5.90 -14.21 15.31
N GLU A 97 4.85 -14.17 16.11
CA GLU A 97 3.51 -14.55 15.65
C GLU A 97 2.48 -13.45 15.90
N LEU A 98 1.64 -13.20 14.90
CA LEU A 98 0.45 -12.36 15.03
C LEU A 98 -0.79 -13.20 14.77
N TYR A 99 -1.69 -13.24 15.75
CA TYR A 99 -2.98 -13.91 15.65
C TYR A 99 -4.10 -12.91 15.96
N LEU A 100 -4.94 -12.62 14.98
CA LEU A 100 -6.12 -11.78 15.11
C LEU A 100 -7.37 -12.57 14.72
N GLU A 101 -8.34 -12.66 15.62
CA GLU A 101 -9.62 -13.30 15.37
C GLU A 101 -10.75 -12.40 15.86
N ASN A 102 -11.74 -12.14 15.00
CA ASN A 102 -12.87 -11.26 15.31
C ASN A 102 -12.42 -9.94 15.97
N THR A 103 -11.36 -9.34 15.42
CA THR A 103 -10.69 -8.16 15.98
C THR A 103 -10.85 -6.97 15.06
N ILE A 104 -11.05 -5.79 15.65
CA ILE A 104 -11.13 -4.51 14.94
C ILE A 104 -9.82 -3.75 15.15
N ILE A 105 -9.21 -3.28 14.07
CA ILE A 105 -8.10 -2.32 14.12
C ILE A 105 -8.69 -0.94 13.86
N ASP A 106 -8.87 -0.14 14.92
CA ASP A 106 -9.38 1.22 14.83
C ASP A 106 -8.21 2.21 14.86
N THR A 107 -7.95 2.86 13.74
CA THR A 107 -6.86 3.82 13.57
C THR A 107 -7.29 5.27 13.70
N ASN A 108 -8.50 5.52 14.24
CA ASN A 108 -9.10 6.85 14.36
C ASN A 108 -9.22 7.58 13.00
N GLY A 109 -9.49 6.81 11.93
CA GLY A 109 -9.60 7.34 10.58
C GLY A 109 -8.27 7.79 9.95
N LYS A 110 -7.11 7.37 10.51
CA LYS A 110 -5.78 7.74 10.02
C LYS A 110 -5.05 6.54 9.44
N TRP A 111 -4.38 6.75 8.33
CA TRP A 111 -3.61 5.73 7.60
C TRP A 111 -2.48 5.17 8.48
N MET A 112 -2.24 3.85 8.46
CA MET A 112 -1.31 3.16 9.38
C MET A 112 -0.61 1.99 8.68
N TYR A 113 0.66 1.72 8.98
CA TYR A 113 1.35 0.51 8.52
C TYR A 113 1.12 -0.67 9.49
N VAL A 114 0.90 -1.85 8.91
CA VAL A 114 0.97 -3.14 9.61
C VAL A 114 2.01 -4.01 8.89
N SER A 115 3.19 -4.16 9.48
CA SER A 115 4.35 -4.74 8.80
C SER A 115 4.75 -6.08 9.40
N TYR A 116 5.05 -7.04 8.52
CA TYR A 116 5.48 -8.40 8.85
C TYR A 116 6.84 -8.65 8.20
N ALA A 117 7.83 -9.05 8.99
CA ALA A 117 9.17 -9.32 8.50
C ALA A 117 9.84 -10.48 9.26
N GLY A 118 10.85 -11.10 8.66
CA GLY A 118 11.50 -12.27 9.26
C GLY A 118 10.60 -13.50 9.17
N ALA A 119 10.99 -14.62 9.80
CA ALA A 119 10.28 -15.90 9.78
C ALA A 119 8.90 -15.91 10.50
N THR A 120 8.14 -14.82 10.33
CA THR A 120 6.89 -14.46 10.99
C THR A 120 5.72 -15.26 10.47
N LYS A 121 4.81 -15.63 11.39
CA LYS A 121 3.50 -16.20 11.05
C LYS A 121 2.38 -15.26 11.41
N VAL A 122 1.46 -15.07 10.48
CA VAL A 122 0.31 -14.17 10.62
C VAL A 122 -0.97 -14.95 10.38
N THR A 123 -1.94 -14.80 11.27
CA THR A 123 -3.30 -15.33 11.09
C THR A 123 -4.31 -14.23 11.37
N ILE A 124 -5.18 -13.94 10.40
CA ILE A 124 -6.22 -12.90 10.48
C ILE A 124 -7.55 -13.52 10.05
N ILE A 125 -8.49 -13.60 10.99
CA ILE A 125 -9.78 -14.27 10.81
C ILE A 125 -10.90 -13.33 11.23
N ASP A 126 -11.90 -13.13 10.36
CA ASP A 126 -13.11 -12.32 10.67
C ASP A 126 -12.78 -10.91 11.21
N CYS A 127 -11.66 -10.32 10.77
CA CYS A 127 -11.21 -9.02 11.24
C CYS A 127 -11.72 -7.88 10.35
N ASP A 128 -12.06 -6.76 10.99
CA ASP A 128 -12.35 -5.49 10.35
C ASP A 128 -11.11 -4.60 10.39
N ASN A 129 -10.49 -4.42 9.22
CA ASN A 129 -9.33 -3.55 9.04
C ASN A 129 -9.74 -2.10 8.71
N GLY A 130 -10.99 -1.66 8.85
CA GLY A 130 -11.34 -0.23 8.81
C GLY A 130 -10.97 0.55 7.53
N ASN A 131 -10.69 -0.11 6.40
CA ASN A 131 -10.24 0.45 5.10
C ASN A 131 -8.92 1.27 5.10
N ILE A 132 -8.17 1.31 6.20
CA ILE A 132 -7.16 2.36 6.42
C ILE A 132 -5.75 1.85 6.79
N PRO A 133 -5.56 0.77 7.58
CA PRO A 133 -4.28 0.09 7.71
C PRO A 133 -3.87 -0.55 6.38
N TRP A 134 -2.62 -0.31 5.99
CA TRP A 134 -1.99 -0.94 4.85
C TRP A 134 -1.02 -2.01 5.33
N HIS A 135 -1.21 -3.24 4.88
CA HIS A 135 -0.38 -4.35 5.31
C HIS A 135 0.84 -4.49 4.39
N SER A 136 1.99 -4.87 4.95
CA SER A 136 3.21 -5.13 4.20
C SER A 136 3.91 -6.38 4.71
N ALA A 137 4.38 -7.26 3.84
CA ALA A 137 5.10 -8.48 4.20
C ALA A 137 6.40 -8.66 3.41
N GLY A 138 7.46 -9.15 4.05
CA GLY A 138 8.64 -9.65 3.33
C GLY A 138 9.62 -10.42 4.21
N SER A 139 10.69 -10.96 3.63
CA SER A 139 11.71 -11.75 4.35
C SER A 139 11.19 -13.00 5.10
N ASN A 140 10.50 -13.92 4.42
CA ASN A 140 10.06 -15.25 4.90
C ASN A 140 8.77 -15.27 5.76
N VAL A 141 7.69 -14.64 5.30
CA VAL A 141 6.42 -14.56 6.04
C VAL A 141 5.40 -15.60 5.56
N ASP A 142 4.68 -16.22 6.49
CA ASP A 142 3.48 -17.05 6.20
C ASP A 142 2.22 -16.35 6.73
N ILE A 143 1.24 -16.13 5.87
CA ILE A 143 0.01 -15.40 6.17
C ILE A 143 -1.20 -16.29 5.90
N THR A 144 -2.06 -16.44 6.89
CA THR A 144 -3.38 -17.07 6.77
C THR A 144 -4.47 -16.02 6.97
N LEU A 145 -5.38 -15.92 6.01
CA LEU A 145 -6.48 -14.96 5.96
C LEU A 145 -7.81 -15.69 5.83
N LYS A 146 -8.82 -15.27 6.60
CA LYS A 146 -10.18 -15.81 6.48
C LYS A 146 -11.24 -14.74 6.69
N ASN A 147 -12.22 -14.69 5.78
CA ASN A 147 -13.40 -13.83 5.87
C ASN A 147 -13.06 -12.34 6.13
N THR A 148 -11.96 -11.83 5.57
CA THR A 148 -11.50 -10.46 5.81
C THR A 148 -11.35 -9.68 4.49
N ASP A 149 -11.37 -8.35 4.59
CA ASP A 149 -11.02 -7.44 3.51
C ASP A 149 -9.64 -6.82 3.80
N ILE A 150 -8.68 -7.02 2.90
CA ILE A 150 -7.29 -6.64 3.16
C ILE A 150 -6.56 -6.20 1.89
N GLY A 151 -5.78 -5.13 2.05
CA GLY A 151 -4.77 -4.67 1.10
C GLY A 151 -3.38 -5.02 1.62
N LEU A 152 -2.54 -5.65 0.81
CA LEU A 152 -1.23 -6.14 1.21
C LEU A 152 -0.18 -5.93 0.11
N THR A 153 0.92 -5.24 0.44
CA THR A 153 2.14 -5.24 -0.36
C THR A 153 3.06 -6.38 0.09
N SER A 154 3.57 -7.21 -0.81
CA SER A 154 4.51 -8.30 -0.47
C SER A 154 5.77 -8.30 -1.32
N SER A 155 6.90 -8.62 -0.70
CA SER A 155 8.20 -8.80 -1.35
C SER A 155 8.91 -10.05 -0.81
N ASP A 156 9.89 -10.57 -1.56
CA ASP A 156 10.70 -11.73 -1.18
C ASP A 156 9.90 -13.04 -0.97
N ASN A 157 10.26 -13.82 0.05
CA ASN A 157 9.57 -15.05 0.43
C ASN A 157 8.32 -14.74 1.25
N VAL A 158 7.15 -14.78 0.61
CA VAL A 158 5.86 -14.67 1.30
C VAL A 158 4.91 -15.73 0.78
N THR A 159 4.24 -16.42 1.70
CA THR A 159 3.15 -17.33 1.37
C THR A 159 1.85 -16.80 1.96
N ILE A 160 0.82 -16.67 1.13
CA ILE A 160 -0.51 -16.18 1.51
C ILE A 160 -1.52 -17.28 1.26
N ARG A 161 -2.28 -17.65 2.29
CA ARG A 161 -3.41 -18.58 2.22
C ARG A 161 -4.68 -17.86 2.61
N ALA A 162 -5.60 -17.68 1.67
CA ALA A 162 -6.80 -16.87 1.89
C ALA A 162 -8.09 -17.67 1.63
N GLU A 163 -9.05 -17.57 2.55
CA GLU A 163 -10.38 -18.18 2.39
C GLU A 163 -11.49 -17.11 2.52
N ASN A 164 -12.38 -17.04 1.52
CA ASN A 164 -13.54 -16.15 1.50
C ASN A 164 -13.21 -14.66 1.75
N CYS A 165 -12.06 -14.20 1.26
CA CYS A 165 -11.58 -12.84 1.46
C CYS A 165 -11.90 -11.90 0.28
N LYS A 166 -11.85 -10.60 0.55
CA LYS A 166 -11.73 -9.55 -0.48
C LYS A 166 -10.28 -9.05 -0.48
N LEU A 167 -9.59 -9.20 -1.60
CA LEU A 167 -8.15 -9.05 -1.67
C LEU A 167 -7.78 -7.91 -2.60
N PHE A 168 -6.84 -7.09 -2.14
CA PHE A 168 -6.05 -6.21 -2.98
C PHE A 168 -4.57 -6.52 -2.70
N PHE A 169 -3.82 -6.88 -3.73
CA PHE A 169 -2.42 -7.23 -3.57
C PHE A 169 -1.54 -6.31 -4.39
N GLU A 170 -0.40 -5.93 -3.80
CA GLU A 170 0.72 -5.32 -4.50
C GLU A 170 1.96 -6.22 -4.35
N PHE A 171 2.63 -6.61 -5.43
CA PHE A 171 3.82 -7.47 -5.35
C PHE A 171 5.07 -6.79 -5.87
N VAL A 172 6.14 -6.78 -5.08
CA VAL A 172 7.46 -6.32 -5.54
C VAL A 172 8.22 -7.51 -6.09
N LEU A 173 8.43 -7.53 -7.41
CA LEU A 173 8.97 -8.66 -8.15
C LEU A 173 10.43 -8.38 -8.55
N LYS A 174 11.32 -9.33 -8.32
CA LYS A 174 12.72 -9.29 -8.75
C LYS A 174 13.17 -10.65 -9.27
N ASN A 175 14.13 -10.68 -10.20
CA ASN A 175 14.62 -11.91 -10.82
C ASN A 175 13.50 -12.84 -11.34
N CYS A 176 12.39 -12.25 -11.80
CA CYS A 176 11.15 -12.95 -12.11
C CYS A 176 10.91 -12.95 -13.62
N ASN A 177 10.59 -14.11 -14.19
CA ASN A 177 10.28 -14.23 -15.61
C ASN A 177 9.02 -15.07 -15.81
N GLY A 178 8.07 -14.57 -16.61
CA GLY A 178 6.87 -15.34 -16.89
C GLY A 178 5.80 -14.59 -17.66
N THR A 179 4.73 -15.33 -17.96
CA THR A 179 3.48 -14.79 -18.50
C THR A 179 2.36 -15.07 -17.50
N TYR A 180 1.64 -14.03 -17.07
CA TYR A 180 0.64 -14.13 -16.02
C TYR A 180 -0.71 -13.57 -16.45
N ALA A 181 -1.77 -14.28 -16.09
CA ALA A 181 -3.15 -13.82 -16.20
C ALA A 181 -3.74 -13.72 -14.80
N LEU A 182 -3.72 -12.51 -14.22
CA LEU A 182 -4.23 -12.31 -12.86
C LEU A 182 -5.75 -12.16 -12.92
N PRO A 183 -6.50 -12.94 -12.11
CA PRO A 183 -7.96 -12.98 -12.20
C PRO A 183 -8.61 -11.71 -11.66
N LYS A 184 -9.83 -11.42 -12.12
CA LYS A 184 -10.63 -10.26 -11.70
C LYS A 184 -11.89 -10.74 -10.98
N GLY A 185 -12.27 -10.04 -9.91
CA GLY A 185 -13.49 -10.37 -9.19
C GLY A 185 -13.41 -11.72 -8.49
N LYS A 186 -14.54 -12.43 -8.40
CA LYS A 186 -14.65 -13.66 -7.61
C LYS A 186 -13.98 -14.84 -8.29
N VAL A 187 -13.22 -15.61 -7.52
CA VAL A 187 -12.52 -16.83 -7.93
C VAL A 187 -12.81 -17.92 -6.89
N ASP A 188 -13.15 -19.12 -7.37
CA ASP A 188 -13.45 -20.25 -6.47
C ASP A 188 -12.17 -20.81 -5.87
N GLU A 189 -11.12 -21.00 -6.66
CA GLU A 189 -9.80 -21.43 -6.20
C GLU A 189 -8.71 -20.77 -7.06
N LEU A 190 -7.61 -20.36 -6.43
CA LEU A 190 -6.39 -19.88 -7.11
C LEU A 190 -5.19 -20.50 -6.40
N ASP A 191 -4.26 -21.06 -7.16
CA ASP A 191 -2.92 -21.41 -6.70
C ASP A 191 -1.94 -20.78 -7.67
N PHE A 192 -1.15 -19.83 -7.17
CA PHE A 192 -0.36 -18.93 -7.99
C PHE A 192 0.99 -18.66 -7.33
N VAL A 193 2.06 -18.67 -8.13
CA VAL A 193 3.43 -18.42 -7.66
C VAL A 193 4.16 -17.47 -8.61
N PHE A 194 4.75 -16.41 -8.06
CA PHE A 194 5.86 -15.71 -8.70
C PHE A 194 7.18 -16.35 -8.23
N ASP A 195 7.86 -17.04 -9.14
CA ASP A 195 9.22 -17.54 -8.92
C ASP A 195 10.22 -16.40 -9.17
N MET A 196 10.96 -16.05 -8.12
CA MET A 196 11.98 -14.99 -8.10
C MET A 196 13.39 -15.57 -7.92
N GLY A 197 13.57 -16.84 -8.29
CA GLY A 197 14.83 -17.57 -8.23
C GLY A 197 15.12 -18.15 -6.85
N ARG A 198 15.70 -17.34 -5.96
CA ARG A 198 15.97 -17.78 -4.56
C ARG A 198 14.77 -17.58 -3.64
N GLU A 199 13.81 -16.80 -4.11
CA GLU A 199 12.66 -16.38 -3.34
C GLU A 199 11.38 -16.69 -4.11
N LYS A 200 10.25 -16.76 -3.40
CA LYS A 200 8.94 -16.99 -4.00
C LYS A 200 7.84 -16.19 -3.32
N LEU A 201 6.92 -15.67 -4.12
CA LEU A 201 5.63 -15.18 -3.63
C LEU A 201 4.56 -16.20 -4.02
N GLN A 202 3.93 -16.82 -3.03
CA GLN A 202 2.94 -17.87 -3.23
C GLN A 202 1.58 -17.43 -2.69
N ILE A 203 0.53 -17.65 -3.48
CA ILE A 203 -0.84 -17.25 -3.17
C ILE A 203 -1.74 -18.45 -3.41
N GLU A 204 -2.36 -18.92 -2.34
CA GLU A 204 -3.37 -19.98 -2.36
C GLU A 204 -4.69 -19.36 -1.88
N THR A 205 -5.73 -19.33 -2.70
CA THR A 205 -7.03 -18.77 -2.32
C THR A 205 -8.17 -19.73 -2.58
N LYS A 206 -9.21 -19.62 -1.74
CA LYS A 206 -10.49 -20.31 -1.92
C LYS A 206 -11.65 -19.35 -1.68
N GLY A 207 -12.60 -19.28 -2.61
CA GLY A 207 -13.81 -18.46 -2.51
C GLY A 207 -13.56 -16.96 -2.39
N CYS A 208 -12.39 -16.48 -2.82
CA CYS A 208 -11.98 -15.09 -2.66
C CYS A 208 -12.44 -14.21 -3.82
N SER A 209 -12.36 -12.89 -3.65
CA SER A 209 -12.54 -11.92 -4.74
C SER A 209 -11.42 -10.91 -4.77
N PHE A 210 -10.92 -10.63 -5.98
CA PHE A 210 -9.82 -9.70 -6.23
C PHE A 210 -10.38 -8.35 -6.68
N ARG A 211 -10.09 -7.30 -5.91
CA ARG A 211 -10.52 -5.92 -6.21
C ARG A 211 -9.60 -5.27 -7.22
N ASP A 212 -8.30 -5.46 -7.06
CA ASP A 212 -7.27 -4.92 -7.94
C ASP A 212 -5.94 -5.71 -7.75
N TRP A 213 -5.00 -5.51 -8.66
CA TRP A 213 -3.64 -6.03 -8.59
C TRP A 213 -2.64 -4.89 -8.82
N GLY A 214 -1.64 -4.82 -7.94
CA GLY A 214 -0.47 -3.98 -8.08
C GLY A 214 0.77 -4.85 -8.26
N VAL A 215 1.70 -4.43 -9.10
CA VAL A 215 3.02 -5.05 -9.20
C VAL A 215 4.08 -3.98 -9.36
N THR A 216 5.17 -4.11 -8.63
CA THR A 216 6.35 -3.28 -8.80
C THR A 216 7.46 -4.16 -9.38
N LEU A 217 7.92 -3.85 -10.59
CA LEU A 217 9.05 -4.50 -11.23
C LEU A 217 10.34 -3.89 -10.69
N ASP A 218 11.09 -4.65 -9.89
CA ASP A 218 12.27 -4.12 -9.21
C ASP A 218 13.54 -4.24 -10.05
N HIS A 219 14.13 -5.44 -10.13
CA HIS A 219 15.31 -5.67 -10.97
C HIS A 219 15.33 -7.07 -11.58
N HIS A 220 15.89 -7.17 -12.79
CA HIS A 220 16.02 -8.40 -13.58
C HIS A 220 14.69 -9.13 -13.79
N THR A 221 13.62 -8.36 -14.05
CA THR A 221 12.30 -8.93 -14.35
C THR A 221 12.04 -8.97 -15.86
N ASN A 222 11.35 -10.00 -16.33
CA ASN A 222 10.86 -10.11 -17.70
C ASN A 222 9.45 -10.70 -17.68
N ILE A 223 8.45 -9.82 -17.65
CA ILE A 223 7.08 -10.23 -17.36
C ILE A 223 6.15 -9.84 -18.51
N THR A 224 5.32 -10.79 -18.91
CA THR A 224 4.15 -10.52 -19.74
C THR A 224 2.89 -10.63 -18.90
N TYR A 225 2.10 -9.56 -18.79
CA TYR A 225 0.73 -9.67 -18.30
C TYR A 225 -0.22 -9.84 -19.47
N ARG A 226 -1.19 -10.74 -19.32
CA ARG A 226 -2.24 -10.97 -20.30
C ARG A 226 -3.63 -10.99 -19.68
N ASP A 227 -4.62 -10.47 -20.41
CA ASP A 227 -6.03 -10.60 -20.06
C ASP A 227 -6.37 -10.11 -18.63
N THR A 228 -5.67 -9.08 -18.15
CA THR A 228 -5.73 -8.65 -16.74
C THR A 228 -5.98 -7.14 -16.56
N GLU A 229 -6.09 -6.70 -15.30
CA GLU A 229 -6.25 -5.31 -14.84
C GLU A 229 -5.24 -5.08 -13.73
N ILE A 230 -4.41 -4.04 -13.88
CA ILE A 230 -3.22 -3.90 -13.04
C ILE A 230 -2.78 -2.44 -12.86
N THR A 231 -2.17 -2.17 -11.70
CA THR A 231 -1.36 -0.98 -11.41
C THR A 231 0.11 -1.37 -11.40
N ILE A 232 0.98 -0.57 -12.02
CA ILE A 232 2.38 -0.94 -12.26
C ILE A 232 3.34 0.04 -11.59
N GLY A 233 4.25 -0.45 -10.76
CA GLY A 233 5.48 0.22 -10.36
C GLY A 233 6.66 -0.31 -11.17
N MET A 234 7.66 0.53 -11.46
CA MET A 234 8.92 0.08 -12.04
C MET A 234 10.10 0.81 -11.40
N ASN A 235 11.08 0.06 -10.93
CA ASN A 235 12.25 0.59 -10.25
C ASN A 235 13.45 0.63 -11.18
N ALA A 236 14.23 1.70 -11.08
CA ALA A 236 15.50 1.84 -11.75
C ALA A 236 16.59 2.13 -10.71
N GLY A 237 17.76 1.54 -10.91
CA GLY A 237 18.92 1.73 -10.03
C GLY A 237 18.94 0.82 -8.80
N THR A 238 18.02 -0.14 -8.68
CA THR A 238 17.98 -1.10 -7.57
C THR A 238 18.83 -2.35 -7.82
N SER A 239 19.23 -2.59 -9.09
CA SER A 239 20.06 -3.75 -9.43
C SER A 239 21.41 -3.75 -8.69
N PRO A 240 21.77 -4.86 -8.02
CA PRO A 240 23.07 -4.96 -7.37
C PRO A 240 24.23 -5.08 -8.38
N THR A 241 23.95 -5.56 -9.59
CA THR A 241 24.94 -5.88 -10.61
C THR A 241 24.97 -4.92 -11.79
N VAL A 242 23.88 -4.17 -12.03
CA VAL A 242 23.78 -3.23 -13.14
C VAL A 242 23.77 -1.80 -12.59
N LYS A 243 24.66 -0.95 -13.12
CA LYS A 243 24.77 0.47 -12.77
C LYS A 243 24.23 1.33 -13.88
N THR A 244 22.91 1.30 -14.01
CA THR A 244 22.17 2.18 -14.91
C THR A 244 22.35 3.62 -14.47
N LYS A 245 22.41 4.53 -15.45
CA LYS A 245 22.49 5.97 -15.21
C LYS A 245 21.25 6.69 -15.73
N TYR A 246 20.64 6.13 -16.75
CA TYR A 246 19.56 6.76 -17.49
C TYR A 246 18.58 5.70 -17.99
N VAL A 247 17.29 5.95 -17.84
CA VAL A 247 16.19 5.14 -18.37
C VAL A 247 15.24 6.09 -19.08
N GLU A 248 14.74 5.68 -20.25
CA GLU A 248 13.73 6.42 -21.01
C GLU A 248 12.51 5.53 -21.25
N VAL A 249 11.33 6.09 -21.05
CA VAL A 249 10.07 5.35 -21.19
C VAL A 249 8.99 6.26 -21.76
N SER A 250 8.18 5.73 -22.68
CA SER A 250 7.13 6.49 -23.35
C SER A 250 5.87 5.67 -23.61
N GLY A 251 4.71 6.33 -23.63
CA GLY A 251 3.45 5.76 -24.14
C GLY A 251 2.67 4.88 -23.16
N LEU A 252 3.11 4.75 -21.91
CA LEU A 252 2.41 4.00 -20.86
C LEU A 252 1.29 4.87 -20.25
N LYS A 253 0.10 4.79 -20.86
CA LYS A 253 -1.13 5.51 -20.47
C LYS A 253 -2.12 4.63 -19.73
N ALA A 254 -3.08 5.25 -19.04
CA ALA A 254 -4.19 4.57 -18.38
C ALA A 254 -5.21 4.09 -19.43
N LYS A 255 -5.02 2.89 -19.96
CA LYS A 255 -5.87 2.28 -20.99
C LYS A 255 -5.69 0.76 -21.05
N THR A 256 -6.52 0.11 -21.87
CA THR A 256 -6.28 -1.26 -22.31
C THR A 256 -5.29 -1.28 -23.47
N PHE A 257 -4.21 -2.04 -23.32
CA PHE A 257 -3.24 -2.31 -24.37
C PHE A 257 -3.53 -3.66 -25.01
N SER A 258 -3.59 -3.70 -26.34
CA SER A 258 -3.71 -4.96 -27.08
C SER A 258 -2.39 -5.72 -27.14
N ASP A 259 -1.29 -5.01 -27.38
CA ASP A 259 0.09 -5.50 -27.26
C ASP A 259 1.01 -4.29 -27.09
N PHE A 260 1.70 -4.20 -25.96
CA PHE A 260 2.63 -3.11 -25.65
C PHE A 260 3.83 -3.67 -24.92
N THR A 261 5.03 -3.19 -25.24
CA THR A 261 6.27 -3.58 -24.58
C THR A 261 7.01 -2.34 -24.14
N VAL A 262 7.62 -2.41 -22.97
CA VAL A 262 8.45 -1.35 -22.42
C VAL A 262 9.61 -1.94 -21.64
N ASP A 263 10.80 -1.37 -21.87
CA ASP A 263 12.00 -1.65 -21.11
C ASP A 263 12.20 -0.53 -20.10
N TYR A 264 12.55 -0.91 -18.86
CA TYR A 264 12.78 0.03 -17.78
C TYR A 264 13.93 -0.48 -16.91
N ASP A 265 15.12 0.10 -17.08
CA ASP A 265 16.36 -0.40 -16.47
C ASP A 265 16.66 -1.87 -16.82
N THR A 266 16.60 -2.78 -15.84
CA THR A 266 16.81 -4.22 -16.02
C THR A 266 15.49 -5.00 -16.15
N ASN A 267 14.38 -4.27 -16.29
CA ASN A 267 13.04 -4.81 -16.33
C ASN A 267 12.48 -4.73 -17.74
N HIS A 268 11.80 -5.81 -18.15
CA HIS A 268 11.09 -5.92 -19.42
C HIS A 268 9.63 -6.23 -19.12
N LEU A 269 8.73 -5.38 -19.59
CA LEU A 269 7.29 -5.54 -19.40
C LEU A 269 6.61 -5.66 -20.76
N ARG A 270 5.77 -6.68 -20.92
CA ARG A 270 4.82 -6.81 -22.02
C ARG A 270 3.39 -6.87 -21.50
N LEU A 271 2.48 -6.18 -22.16
CA LEU A 271 1.07 -6.10 -21.83
C LEU A 271 0.26 -6.57 -23.04
N ILE A 272 -0.52 -7.64 -22.90
CA ILE A 272 -1.39 -8.19 -23.95
C ILE A 272 -2.82 -8.18 -23.44
N ASP A 273 -3.73 -7.53 -24.15
CA ASP A 273 -5.15 -7.38 -23.73
C ASP A 273 -5.31 -6.99 -22.24
N THR A 274 -4.40 -6.13 -21.77
CA THR A 274 -4.25 -5.78 -20.36
C THR A 274 -4.57 -4.32 -20.13
N LYS A 275 -5.40 -4.05 -19.12
CA LYS A 275 -5.75 -2.70 -18.72
C LYS A 275 -4.84 -2.23 -17.60
N VAL A 276 -4.17 -1.11 -17.85
CA VAL A 276 -3.37 -0.40 -16.86
C VAL A 276 -4.24 0.70 -16.26
N TRP A 277 -4.43 0.68 -14.95
CA TRP A 277 -5.16 1.71 -14.23
C TRP A 277 -4.32 2.97 -14.07
N SER A 278 -3.08 2.77 -13.66
CA SER A 278 -2.07 3.81 -13.47
C SER A 278 -0.70 3.14 -13.29
N TRP A 279 0.37 3.94 -13.30
CA TRP A 279 1.70 3.43 -13.00
C TRP A 279 2.59 4.49 -12.37
N TYR A 280 3.65 4.09 -11.66
CA TYR A 280 4.59 5.01 -11.02
C TYR A 280 6.04 4.64 -11.33
N PRO A 281 6.83 5.58 -11.89
CA PRO A 281 8.26 5.40 -12.07
C PRO A 281 9.00 5.63 -10.75
N GLN A 282 9.94 4.75 -10.44
CA GLN A 282 10.84 4.90 -9.30
C GLN A 282 12.30 4.88 -9.75
N ALA A 283 13.10 5.75 -9.14
CA ALA A 283 14.49 6.01 -9.46
C ALA A 283 15.29 6.09 -8.16
N PHE A 284 16.29 5.22 -8.05
CA PHE A 284 17.15 5.04 -6.89
C PHE A 284 18.61 5.23 -7.28
N ASN A 285 19.50 5.40 -6.28
CA ASN A 285 20.96 5.34 -6.47
C ASN A 285 21.52 6.24 -7.59
N GLY A 286 20.94 7.44 -7.76
CA GLY A 286 21.43 8.44 -8.71
C GLY A 286 21.02 8.21 -10.17
N VAL A 287 20.10 7.30 -10.45
CA VAL A 287 19.54 7.11 -11.80
C VAL A 287 18.71 8.33 -12.22
N THR A 288 18.80 8.67 -13.50
CA THR A 288 17.84 9.56 -14.16
C THR A 288 16.79 8.72 -14.89
N VAL A 289 15.52 8.96 -14.62
CA VAL A 289 14.39 8.37 -15.36
C VAL A 289 13.72 9.48 -16.15
N ASP A 290 13.53 9.26 -17.44
CA ASP A 290 12.88 10.17 -18.37
C ASP A 290 11.60 9.54 -18.91
N VAL A 291 10.47 10.13 -18.58
CA VAL A 291 9.13 9.66 -18.90
C VAL A 291 8.46 10.63 -19.87
N SER A 292 7.84 10.11 -20.92
CA SER A 292 7.01 10.89 -21.84
C SER A 292 5.69 10.23 -22.21
N ASP A 293 4.71 11.01 -22.65
CA ASP A 293 3.40 10.52 -23.16
C ASP A 293 2.72 9.49 -22.22
N ALA A 294 2.68 9.77 -20.92
CA ALA A 294 2.27 8.83 -19.88
C ALA A 294 1.16 9.36 -18.96
N ASP A 295 0.42 8.44 -18.32
CA ASP A 295 -0.51 8.74 -17.23
C ASP A 295 -0.02 8.10 -15.93
N LEU A 296 0.62 8.89 -15.07
CA LEU A 296 1.24 8.47 -13.83
C LEU A 296 0.25 8.50 -12.67
N ALA A 297 0.32 7.50 -11.80
CA ALA A 297 -0.34 7.50 -10.50
C ALA A 297 0.33 8.57 -9.63
N ASP A 298 1.49 8.28 -9.06
CA ASP A 298 2.25 9.21 -8.26
C ASP A 298 3.72 9.23 -8.68
N VAL A 299 4.39 10.33 -8.34
CA VAL A 299 5.84 10.46 -8.47
C VAL A 299 6.38 10.80 -7.08
N GLN A 300 6.46 9.80 -6.21
CA GLN A 300 6.79 10.00 -4.79
C GLN A 300 7.88 9.09 -4.22
N TRP A 301 8.10 7.92 -4.82
CA TRP A 301 9.00 6.89 -4.29
C TRP A 301 10.37 6.89 -4.98
N ASN A 302 11.00 8.06 -4.99
CA ASN A 302 12.36 8.25 -5.50
C ASN A 302 13.28 8.65 -4.33
N SER A 303 14.55 8.28 -4.39
CA SER A 303 15.49 8.55 -3.27
C SER A 303 16.93 8.82 -3.72
N ASN A 304 17.78 9.09 -2.73
CA ASN A 304 19.16 9.50 -2.87
C ASN A 304 19.27 10.82 -3.65
N ASN A 305 19.96 10.76 -4.80
CA ASN A 305 20.24 11.87 -5.71
C ASN A 305 19.69 11.57 -7.11
N SER A 306 18.61 10.77 -7.20
CA SER A 306 17.98 10.44 -8.48
C SER A 306 17.28 11.64 -9.12
N THR A 307 17.07 11.54 -10.43
CA THR A 307 16.33 12.55 -11.19
C THR A 307 15.17 11.88 -11.92
N VAL A 308 13.98 12.47 -11.86
CA VAL A 308 12.83 12.04 -12.69
C VAL A 308 12.40 13.21 -13.55
N ILE A 309 12.38 13.02 -14.86
CA ILE A 309 11.93 14.00 -15.83
C ILE A 309 10.64 13.47 -16.46
N VAL A 310 9.60 14.28 -16.47
CA VAL A 310 8.26 13.92 -16.95
C VAL A 310 7.86 14.94 -18.02
N ARG A 311 7.61 14.46 -19.24
CA ARG A 311 7.26 15.27 -20.43
C ARG A 311 5.90 14.91 -20.97
N ASP A 312 5.12 15.90 -21.39
CA ASP A 312 3.86 15.67 -22.13
C ASP A 312 2.94 14.64 -21.46
N SER A 313 2.92 14.64 -20.12
CA SER A 313 2.34 13.57 -19.32
C SER A 313 1.44 14.11 -18.22
N LYS A 314 0.68 13.20 -17.61
CA LYS A 314 -0.15 13.49 -16.44
C LYS A 314 0.40 12.76 -15.22
N ALA A 315 0.32 13.38 -14.06
CA ALA A 315 0.56 12.73 -12.77
C ALA A 315 -0.54 13.10 -11.78
N TYR A 316 -0.91 12.20 -10.87
CA TYR A 316 -1.85 12.56 -9.81
C TYR A 316 -1.18 13.45 -8.76
N ILE A 317 -0.01 13.07 -8.26
CA ILE A 317 0.76 13.86 -7.27
C ILE A 317 2.26 13.77 -7.55
N ALA A 318 3.01 14.77 -7.07
CA ALA A 318 4.47 14.75 -7.10
C ALA A 318 5.04 15.11 -5.72
N VAL A 319 5.79 14.18 -5.11
CA VAL A 319 6.44 14.40 -3.80
C VAL A 319 7.91 14.07 -3.92
N ALA A 320 8.76 15.10 -3.88
CA ALA A 320 10.20 14.93 -3.87
C ALA A 320 10.73 15.02 -2.43
N LYS A 321 11.68 14.14 -2.09
CA LYS A 321 12.32 14.05 -0.76
C LYS A 321 13.83 13.83 -0.91
N GLU A 322 14.56 13.83 0.19
CA GLU A 322 16.02 13.66 0.20
C GLU A 322 16.75 14.66 -0.71
N ASN A 323 17.53 14.19 -1.70
CA ASN A 323 18.22 15.04 -2.69
C ASN A 323 17.70 14.78 -4.11
N VAL A 324 16.45 14.32 -4.23
CA VAL A 324 15.81 14.00 -5.51
C VAL A 324 15.51 15.26 -6.31
N THR A 325 15.68 15.18 -7.63
CA THR A 325 15.26 16.22 -8.56
C THR A 325 14.12 15.75 -9.44
N TYR A 326 13.00 16.46 -9.45
CA TYR A 326 11.96 16.28 -10.45
C TYR A 326 11.93 17.42 -11.45
N ARG A 327 11.61 17.11 -12.69
CA ARG A 327 11.41 18.08 -13.76
C ARG A 327 10.15 17.70 -14.53
N PHE A 328 9.11 18.49 -14.42
CA PHE A 328 7.89 18.34 -15.21
C PHE A 328 7.92 19.37 -16.33
N ILE A 329 7.67 18.92 -17.56
CA ILE A 329 7.77 19.70 -18.78
C ILE A 329 6.49 19.47 -19.59
N ASP A 330 5.79 20.54 -19.97
CA ASP A 330 4.57 20.47 -20.78
C ASP A 330 3.52 19.48 -20.21
N SER A 331 3.44 19.40 -18.88
CA SER A 331 2.73 18.35 -18.17
C SER A 331 1.55 18.88 -17.32
N LEU A 332 0.74 17.96 -16.80
CA LEU A 332 -0.34 18.25 -15.86
C LEU A 332 -0.17 17.43 -14.58
N ILE A 333 -0.21 18.10 -13.44
CA ILE A 333 -0.31 17.47 -12.12
C ILE A 333 -1.72 17.74 -11.58
N GLU A 334 -2.51 16.70 -11.43
CA GLU A 334 -3.93 16.78 -11.02
C GLU A 334 -4.08 17.19 -9.54
N GLY A 335 -3.11 16.82 -8.70
CA GLY A 335 -3.11 17.07 -7.26
C GLY A 335 -1.92 17.91 -6.82
N ASP A 336 -1.44 17.63 -5.60
CA ASP A 336 -0.43 18.44 -4.93
C ASP A 336 0.99 18.14 -5.44
N VAL A 337 1.82 19.19 -5.37
CA VAL A 337 3.27 19.14 -5.53
C VAL A 337 3.90 19.44 -4.18
N SER A 338 4.83 18.62 -3.72
CA SER A 338 5.54 18.81 -2.46
C SER A 338 7.04 18.58 -2.62
N ALA A 339 7.85 19.62 -2.36
CA ALA A 339 9.30 19.49 -2.22
C ALA A 339 9.69 19.43 -0.74
N ARG A 340 10.46 18.42 -0.34
CA ARG A 340 10.90 18.17 1.05
C ARG A 340 12.41 18.03 1.13
N ASP A 341 12.96 18.11 2.33
CA ASP A 341 14.40 17.94 2.62
C ASP A 341 15.28 18.85 1.78
N ASN A 342 16.16 18.33 0.91
CA ASN A 342 16.99 19.10 -0.01
C ASN A 342 16.55 18.94 -1.48
N SER A 343 15.36 18.39 -1.70
CA SER A 343 14.85 18.05 -3.03
C SER A 343 14.59 19.29 -3.88
N THR A 344 14.55 19.12 -5.20
CA THR A 344 14.22 20.20 -6.13
C THR A 344 13.17 19.75 -7.14
N ILE A 345 12.14 20.55 -7.37
CA ILE A 345 11.13 20.30 -8.40
C ILE A 345 11.14 21.48 -9.37
N TYR A 346 11.27 21.20 -10.66
CA TYR A 346 11.08 22.18 -11.74
C TYR A 346 9.76 21.91 -12.44
N LEU A 347 8.96 22.95 -12.60
CA LEU A 347 7.68 22.96 -13.30
C LEU A 347 7.84 23.87 -14.52
N GLU A 348 8.10 23.29 -15.68
CA GLU A 348 8.36 23.97 -16.95
C GLU A 348 7.11 23.83 -17.82
N ASN A 349 6.38 24.92 -18.08
CA ASN A 349 5.07 24.91 -18.74
C ASN A 349 4.13 23.82 -18.19
N THR A 350 4.16 23.60 -16.87
CA THR A 350 3.43 22.53 -16.20
C THR A 350 2.29 23.11 -15.38
N ASN A 351 1.08 22.61 -15.61
CA ASN A 351 -0.10 23.02 -14.85
C ASN A 351 -0.24 22.15 -13.59
N VAL A 352 -0.39 22.78 -12.42
CA VAL A 352 -0.67 22.11 -11.14
C VAL A 352 -2.05 22.52 -10.67
N ARG A 353 -2.96 21.53 -10.51
CA ARG A 353 -4.34 21.77 -10.04
C ARG A 353 -4.46 21.78 -8.53
N GLY A 354 -3.56 21.11 -7.82
CA GLY A 354 -3.47 21.13 -6.36
C GLY A 354 -2.60 22.25 -5.81
N LYS A 355 -2.15 22.07 -4.57
CA LYS A 355 -1.25 23.01 -3.88
C LYS A 355 0.21 22.70 -4.19
N ILE A 356 1.03 23.75 -4.19
CA ILE A 356 2.49 23.64 -4.22
C ILE A 356 2.99 23.91 -2.81
N ASN A 357 3.55 22.88 -2.18
CA ASN A 357 4.08 22.94 -0.82
C ASN A 357 5.61 22.82 -0.82
N VAL A 358 6.25 23.64 0.00
CA VAL A 358 7.71 23.62 0.19
C VAL A 358 8.01 23.41 1.67
N TYR A 359 8.74 22.36 1.98
CA TYR A 359 9.12 21.99 3.35
C TYR A 359 10.64 21.89 3.50
N GLY A 360 11.17 22.33 4.65
CA GLY A 360 12.62 22.27 4.91
C GLY A 360 13.43 23.10 3.92
N ASN A 361 14.47 22.50 3.33
CA ASN A 361 15.28 23.11 2.26
C ASN A 361 14.79 22.71 0.86
N GLY A 362 13.56 22.17 0.75
CA GLY A 362 12.95 21.83 -0.51
C GLY A 362 12.83 23.06 -1.40
N ARG A 363 12.92 22.88 -2.71
CA ARG A 363 12.84 23.96 -3.69
C ARG A 363 11.87 23.61 -4.81
N VAL A 364 11.04 24.57 -5.20
CA VAL A 364 10.21 24.48 -6.40
C VAL A 364 10.54 25.67 -7.30
N PHE A 365 10.73 25.42 -8.58
CA PHE A 365 10.91 26.44 -9.62
C PHE A 365 9.77 26.32 -10.61
N ILE A 366 9.13 27.45 -10.95
CA ILE A 366 8.09 27.53 -11.98
C ILE A 366 8.66 28.38 -13.12
N ASP A 367 8.81 27.76 -14.29
CA ASP A 367 9.36 28.41 -15.49
C ASP A 367 10.71 29.12 -15.25
N GLY A 368 11.55 28.50 -14.43
CA GLY A 368 12.88 29.02 -14.06
C GLY A 368 12.90 29.95 -12.84
N GLU A 369 11.75 30.40 -12.36
CA GLU A 369 11.65 31.30 -11.21
C GLU A 369 11.37 30.54 -9.90
N PRO A 370 12.04 30.86 -8.78
CA PRO A 370 11.80 30.19 -7.51
C PRO A 370 10.38 30.49 -6.98
N TYR A 371 9.64 29.45 -6.65
CA TYR A 371 8.34 29.57 -6.01
C TYR A 371 8.50 29.97 -4.54
N THR A 372 7.76 30.99 -4.12
CA THR A 372 7.82 31.57 -2.76
C THR A 372 6.48 31.53 -2.02
N GLY A 373 5.49 30.80 -2.55
CA GLY A 373 4.16 30.71 -1.95
C GLY A 373 4.12 29.82 -0.71
N SER A 374 3.36 30.25 0.29
CA SER A 374 3.12 29.58 1.57
C SER A 374 2.03 28.52 1.52
#